data_AF-A0A1H2KJ33-F1
#
_entry.id   AF-A0A1H2KJ33-F1
#
_cell.length_a   1.000
_cell.length_b   1.000
_cell.length_c   1.000
_cell.angle_alpha   90.00
_cell.angle_beta   90.00
_cell.angle_gamma   90.00
#
_symmetry.space_group_name_H-M   'P 1'
#
loop_
_entity.id
_entity.type
_entity.pdbx_description
1 polymer ?
#
loop_
_entity_poly.entity_id
_entity_poly.type
_entity_poly.pdbx_seq_one_letter_code
_entity_poly.pdbx_strand_id
1 'polypeptide(L)'
;MVGLGLLASAFGAVAFVRYRERESATLQQQTALARELRDLAGDDEVRLAAVDEFSLTIYQRLFYSSVVAPWIRSAVWALLGAALAAAGAVAVGQVDGVYATVIHIVTIAASAIFGIAALVFAGIALYHSASTPRVSFRDSYAVADDTGTITTDADVAETRAADKTGD
;
A
#
# COMPACT_ATOMS: atom_id res chain seq x y z
N MET A 1 9.71 -27.64 22.57
CA MET A 1 9.23 -26.23 22.56
C MET A 1 9.48 -25.53 21.21
N VAL A 2 10.65 -25.67 20.57
CA VAL A 2 10.98 -25.00 19.29
C VAL A 2 10.03 -25.34 18.12
N GLY A 3 9.59 -26.60 18.00
CA GLY A 3 8.74 -27.04 16.89
C GLY A 3 7.33 -26.40 16.84
N LEU A 4 6.71 -26.15 18.00
CA LEU A 4 5.39 -25.49 18.05
C LEU A 4 5.50 -24.00 17.72
N GLY A 5 6.57 -23.33 18.17
CA GLY A 5 6.83 -21.93 17.84
C GLY A 5 7.05 -21.70 16.34
N LEU A 6 7.73 -22.63 15.66
CA LEU A 6 7.93 -22.59 14.20
C LEU A 6 6.64 -22.84 13.41
N LEU A 7 5.81 -23.77 13.88
CA LEU A 7 4.50 -23.97 13.26
C LEU A 7 3.63 -22.71 13.44
N ALA A 8 3.60 -22.13 14.63
CA ALA A 8 2.87 -20.89 14.89
C ALA A 8 3.37 -19.73 14.02
N SER A 9 4.69 -19.57 13.84
CA SER A 9 5.25 -18.52 12.97
C SER A 9 4.95 -18.79 11.50
N ALA A 10 4.97 -20.04 11.04
CA ALA A 10 4.58 -20.42 9.69
C ALA A 10 3.10 -20.11 9.42
N PHE A 11 2.21 -20.53 10.31
CA PHE A 11 0.77 -20.22 10.19
C PHE A 11 0.51 -18.72 10.25
N GLY A 12 1.20 -17.99 11.13
CA GLY A 12 1.10 -16.54 11.23
C GLY A 12 1.55 -15.83 9.94
N ALA A 13 2.68 -16.24 9.37
CA ALA A 13 3.19 -15.72 8.10
C ALA A 13 2.20 -15.96 6.96
N VAL A 14 1.68 -17.18 6.83
CA VAL A 14 0.70 -17.55 5.80
C VAL A 14 -0.60 -16.76 5.98
N ALA A 15 -1.14 -16.70 7.19
CA ALA A 15 -2.37 -15.96 7.48
C ALA A 15 -2.24 -14.47 7.16
N PHE A 16 -1.11 -13.87 7.54
CA PHE A 16 -0.80 -12.47 7.25
C PHE A 16 -0.72 -12.20 5.74
N VAL A 17 -0.01 -13.05 4.98
CA VAL A 17 0.08 -12.92 3.51
C VAL A 17 -1.30 -13.07 2.87
N ARG A 18 -2.10 -14.05 3.31
CA ARG A 18 -3.47 -14.27 2.82
C ARG A 18 -4.37 -13.07 3.09
N TYR A 19 -4.26 -12.48 4.27
CA TYR A 19 -5.00 -11.28 4.65
C TYR A 19 -4.67 -10.11 3.71
N ARG A 20 -3.37 -9.88 3.44
CA ARG A 20 -2.91 -8.82 2.53
C ARG A 20 -3.31 -9.06 1.07
N GLU A 21 -3.35 -10.31 0.62
CA GLU A 21 -3.88 -10.68 -0.70
C GLU A 21 -5.36 -10.35 -0.84
N ARG A 22 -6.17 -10.70 0.17
CA ARG A 22 -7.61 -10.38 0.19
C ARG A 22 -7.84 -8.87 0.20
N GLU A 23 -7.09 -8.12 1.01
CA GLU A 23 -7.18 -6.66 1.06
C GLU A 23 -6.89 -6.03 -0.32
N SER A 24 -5.88 -6.53 -1.04
CA SER A 24 -5.55 -6.05 -2.39
C SER A 24 -6.65 -6.36 -3.42
N ALA A 25 -7.25 -7.55 -3.35
CA ALA A 25 -8.35 -7.95 -4.23
C ALA A 25 -9.61 -7.11 -3.99
N THR A 26 -9.93 -6.79 -2.73
CA THR A 26 -11.06 -5.91 -2.39
C THR A 26 -10.86 -4.50 -2.95
N LEU A 27 -9.64 -3.95 -2.87
CA LEU A 27 -9.33 -2.63 -3.44
C LEU A 27 -9.44 -2.60 -4.98
N GLN A 28 -9.07 -3.70 -5.66
CA GLN A 28 -9.28 -3.85 -7.10
C GLN A 28 -10.77 -3.92 -7.47
N GLN A 29 -11.58 -4.56 -6.64
CA GLN A 29 -13.03 -4.62 -6.84
C GLN A 29 -13.69 -3.23 -6.61
N GLN A 30 -13.20 -2.47 -5.64
CA GLN A 30 -13.66 -1.09 -5.39
C GLN A 30 -13.29 -0.12 -6.52
N THR A 31 -12.17 -0.32 -7.21
CA THR A 31 -11.82 0.47 -8.41
C THR A 31 -12.74 0.17 -9.59
N ALA A 32 -13.18 -1.09 -9.75
CA ALA A 32 -14.18 -1.45 -10.75
C ALA A 32 -15.54 -0.78 -10.45
N LEU A 33 -15.99 -0.83 -9.19
CA LEU A 33 -17.20 -0.15 -8.74
C LEU A 33 -17.14 1.38 -8.94
N ALA A 34 -15.98 2.00 -8.71
CA ALA A 34 -15.81 3.43 -8.94
C ALA A 34 -16.02 3.81 -10.42
N ARG A 35 -15.59 2.96 -11.38
CA ARG A 35 -15.86 3.14 -12.81
C ARG A 35 -17.35 3.02 -13.13
N GLU A 36 -18.01 1.99 -12.59
CA GLU A 36 -19.45 1.79 -12.78
C GLU A 36 -20.28 2.95 -12.21
N LEU A 37 -19.89 3.49 -11.06
CA LEU A 37 -20.54 4.66 -10.46
C LEU A 37 -20.29 5.94 -11.26
N ARG A 38 -19.11 6.10 -11.87
CA ARG A 38 -18.80 7.21 -12.79
C ARG A 38 -19.68 7.16 -14.03
N ASP A 39 -19.83 5.98 -14.64
CA ASP A 39 -20.69 5.79 -15.81
C ASP A 39 -22.17 6.04 -15.46
N LEU A 40 -22.60 5.68 -14.25
CA LEU A 40 -23.95 5.95 -13.75
C LEU A 40 -24.19 7.41 -13.32
N ALA A 41 -23.13 8.17 -13.01
CA ALA A 41 -23.22 9.59 -12.66
C ALA A 41 -23.55 10.47 -13.88
N GLY A 42 -23.16 10.05 -15.09
CA GLY A 42 -23.40 10.82 -16.31
C GLY A 42 -22.79 12.22 -16.22
N ASP A 43 -23.59 13.25 -16.52
CA ASP A 43 -23.18 14.67 -16.49
C ASP A 43 -23.56 15.40 -15.19
N ASP A 44 -24.02 14.69 -14.15
CA ASP A 44 -24.36 15.31 -12.86
C ASP A 44 -23.09 15.68 -12.08
N GLU A 45 -22.77 16.97 -12.05
CA GLU A 45 -21.56 17.53 -11.43
C GLU A 45 -21.40 17.14 -9.94
N VAL A 46 -22.49 17.07 -9.18
CA VAL A 46 -22.45 16.72 -7.75
C VAL A 46 -22.13 15.24 -7.56
N ARG A 47 -22.73 14.38 -8.38
CA ARG A 47 -22.45 12.94 -8.35
C ARG A 47 -21.04 12.64 -8.85
N LEU A 48 -20.56 13.37 -9.85
CA LEU A 48 -19.19 13.25 -10.35
C LEU A 48 -18.16 13.66 -9.29
N ALA A 49 -18.41 14.74 -8.54
CA ALA A 49 -17.53 15.18 -7.45
C ALA A 49 -17.49 14.15 -6.30
N ALA A 50 -18.63 13.56 -5.94
CA ALA A 50 -18.68 12.51 -4.92
C ALA A 50 -17.95 11.22 -5.37
N VAL A 51 -18.08 10.86 -6.65
CA VAL A 51 -17.34 9.73 -7.23
C VAL A 51 -15.83 10.04 -7.25
N ASP A 52 -15.43 11.27 -7.58
CA ASP A 52 -14.02 11.66 -7.66
C ASP A 52 -13.31 11.50 -6.31
N GLU A 53 -13.91 12.01 -5.23
CA GLU A 53 -13.39 11.89 -3.86
C GLU A 53 -13.28 10.41 -3.41
N PHE A 54 -14.27 9.59 -3.77
CA PHE A 54 -14.24 8.14 -3.52
C PHE A 54 -13.10 7.45 -4.29
N SER A 55 -12.95 7.74 -5.59
CA SER A 55 -11.89 7.17 -6.42
C SER A 55 -10.50 7.64 -5.97
N LEU A 56 -10.35 8.88 -5.53
CA LEU A 56 -9.10 9.42 -5.03
C LEU A 56 -8.58 8.61 -3.84
N THR A 57 -9.45 8.34 -2.87
CA THR A 57 -9.12 7.57 -1.66
C THR A 57 -8.72 6.14 -2.00
N ILE A 58 -9.36 5.54 -3.00
CA ILE A 58 -9.05 4.19 -3.48
C ILE A 58 -7.71 4.16 -4.22
N TYR A 59 -7.46 5.09 -5.14
CA TYR A 59 -6.20 5.14 -5.90
C TYR A 59 -4.98 5.36 -5.01
N GLN A 60 -5.10 6.20 -3.97
CA GLN A 60 -4.03 6.38 -2.97
C GLN A 60 -3.70 5.08 -2.23
N ARG A 61 -4.74 4.37 -1.76
CA ARG A 61 -4.57 3.08 -1.08
C ARG A 61 -4.03 2.00 -2.01
N LEU A 62 -4.47 1.98 -3.27
CA LEU A 62 -4.03 1.02 -4.27
C LEU A 62 -2.56 1.25 -4.67
N PHE A 63 -2.13 2.51 -4.80
CA PHE A 63 -0.73 2.84 -5.05
C PHE A 63 0.16 2.37 -3.90
N TYR A 64 -0.23 2.66 -2.65
CA TYR A 64 0.49 2.19 -1.46
C TYR A 64 0.52 0.67 -1.38
N SER A 65 -0.61 -0.02 -1.61
CA SER A 65 -0.66 -1.48 -1.55
C SER A 65 0.14 -2.15 -2.65
N SER A 66 0.12 -1.61 -3.88
CA SER A 66 0.85 -2.19 -5.01
C SER A 66 2.37 -2.09 -4.88
N VAL A 67 2.88 -1.00 -4.29
CA VAL A 67 4.31 -0.79 -4.13
C VAL A 67 4.83 -1.49 -2.88
N VAL A 68 4.14 -1.38 -1.74
CA VAL A 68 4.69 -1.83 -0.44
C VAL A 68 4.36 -3.31 -0.15
N ALA A 69 3.18 -3.81 -0.54
CA ALA A 69 2.74 -5.16 -0.18
C ALA A 69 3.60 -6.29 -0.76
N PRO A 70 4.15 -6.21 -2.00
CA PRO A 70 5.05 -7.25 -2.51
C PRO A 70 6.31 -7.40 -1.66
N TRP A 71 6.92 -6.29 -1.23
CA TRP A 71 8.14 -6.31 -0.41
C TRP A 71 7.87 -6.86 0.98
N ILE A 72 6.77 -6.47 1.61
CA ILE A 72 6.36 -7.01 2.91
C ILE A 72 6.15 -8.53 2.81
N ARG A 73 5.50 -9.02 1.75
CA ARG A 73 5.29 -10.45 1.53
C ARG A 73 6.63 -11.18 1.43
N SER A 74 7.58 -10.65 0.64
CA SER A 74 8.92 -11.23 0.50
C SER A 74 9.71 -11.20 1.81
N ALA A 75 9.60 -10.13 2.60
CA ALA A 75 10.23 -10.02 3.91
C ALA A 75 9.73 -11.09 4.89
N VAL A 76 8.41 -11.33 4.91
CA VAL A 76 7.79 -12.36 5.76
C VAL A 76 8.24 -13.76 5.37
N TRP A 77 8.29 -14.07 4.07
CA TRP A 77 8.78 -15.37 3.59
C TRP A 77 10.27 -15.57 3.87
N ALA A 78 11.07 -14.53 3.68
CA ALA A 78 12.50 -14.57 4.00
C ALA A 78 12.73 -14.80 5.50
N LEU A 79 11.99 -14.11 6.36
CA LEU A 79 12.10 -14.27 7.81
C LEU A 79 11.68 -15.67 8.27
N LEU A 80 10.64 -16.24 7.66
CA LEU A 80 10.25 -17.63 7.91
C LEU A 80 11.36 -18.60 7.45
N GLY A 81 11.94 -18.39 6.27
CA GLY A 81 13.08 -19.17 5.77
C GLY A 81 14.29 -19.12 6.72
N ALA A 82 14.60 -17.94 7.27
CA ALA A 82 15.66 -17.77 8.25
C ALA A 82 15.37 -18.57 9.54
N ALA A 83 14.14 -18.48 10.04
CA ALA A 83 13.73 -19.21 11.25
C ALA A 83 13.81 -20.73 11.06
N LEU A 84 13.36 -21.26 9.91
CA LEU A 84 13.47 -22.68 9.60
C LEU A 84 14.93 -23.13 9.45
N ALA A 85 15.77 -22.35 8.76
CA ALA A 85 17.18 -22.67 8.59
C ALA A 85 17.94 -22.66 9.93
N ALA A 86 17.66 -21.67 10.80
CA ALA A 86 18.22 -21.61 12.15
C ALA A 86 17.80 -22.83 12.99
N ALA A 87 16.54 -23.25 12.90
CA ALA A 87 16.06 -24.44 13.59
C ALA A 87 16.73 -25.72 13.08
N GLY A 88 16.95 -25.83 11.76
CA GLY A 88 17.72 -26.91 11.15
C GLY A 88 19.16 -26.97 11.66
N ALA A 89 19.82 -25.80 11.78
CA ALA A 89 21.17 -25.72 12.33
C ALA A 89 21.23 -26.25 13.78
N VAL A 90 20.29 -25.84 14.63
CA VAL A 90 20.21 -26.31 16.02
C VAL A 90 19.98 -27.82 16.10
N ALA A 91 19.11 -28.36 15.24
CA ALA A 91 18.81 -29.79 15.22
C ALA A 91 20.01 -30.64 14.78
N VAL A 92 20.75 -30.20 13.75
CA VAL A 92 21.88 -30.95 13.20
C VAL A 92 23.15 -30.79 14.04
N GLY A 93 23.32 -29.67 14.74
CA GLY A 93 24.50 -29.41 15.58
C GLY A 93 24.69 -30.38 16.75
N GLN A 94 23.72 -31.24 17.03
CA GLN A 94 23.81 -32.29 18.06
C GLN A 94 24.27 -33.66 17.52
N VAL A 95 24.46 -33.77 16.21
CA VAL A 95 24.83 -35.01 15.53
C VAL A 95 26.29 -34.94 15.08
N ASP A 96 27.08 -35.96 15.43
CA ASP A 96 28.47 -36.06 15.02
C ASP A 96 28.63 -36.69 13.63
N GLY A 97 29.62 -36.23 12.88
CA GLY A 97 30.02 -36.77 11.58
C GLY A 97 30.14 -35.70 10.49
N VAL A 98 30.98 -35.98 9.48
CA VAL A 98 31.32 -35.03 8.40
C VAL A 98 30.06 -34.51 7.68
N TYR A 99 29.10 -35.39 7.38
CA TYR A 99 27.85 -34.98 6.75
C TYR A 99 27.02 -34.04 7.62
N ALA A 100 26.93 -34.31 8.92
CA ALA A 100 26.22 -33.44 9.87
C ALA A 100 26.90 -32.06 9.96
N THR A 101 28.24 -32.03 10.01
CA THR A 101 29.01 -30.78 9.99
C THR A 101 28.73 -29.94 8.75
N VAL A 102 28.72 -30.55 7.56
CA VAL A 102 28.43 -29.83 6.30
C VAL A 102 27.02 -29.26 6.32
N ILE A 103 26.02 -30.05 6.70
CA ILE A 103 24.63 -29.59 6.76
C ILE A 103 24.48 -28.45 7.78
N HIS A 104 25.12 -28.56 8.95
CA HIS A 104 25.11 -27.52 9.97
C HIS A 104 25.62 -26.18 9.41
N ILE A 105 26.78 -26.18 8.73
CA ILE A 105 27.34 -24.99 8.09
C ILE A 105 26.38 -24.41 7.04
N VAL A 106 25.81 -25.27 6.18
CA VAL A 106 24.87 -24.84 5.12
C VAL A 106 23.62 -24.19 5.73
N THR A 107 23.06 -24.79 6.79
CA THR A 107 21.87 -24.23 7.45
C THR A 107 22.14 -22.91 8.17
N ILE A 108 23.33 -22.72 8.76
CA ILE A 108 23.76 -21.42 9.30
C ILE A 108 23.86 -20.38 8.19
N ALA A 109 24.54 -20.72 7.09
CA ALA A 109 24.70 -19.82 5.95
C ALA A 109 23.34 -19.44 5.34
N ALA A 110 22.45 -20.40 5.15
CA ALA A 110 21.09 -20.17 4.67
C ALA A 110 20.31 -19.24 5.61
N SER A 111 20.40 -19.47 6.93
CA SER A 111 19.76 -18.59 7.93
C SER A 111 20.23 -17.15 7.81
N ALA A 112 21.55 -16.94 7.67
CA ALA A 112 22.12 -15.61 7.49
C ALA A 112 21.63 -14.94 6.20
N ILE A 113 21.64 -15.66 5.07
CA ILE A 113 21.18 -15.13 3.77
C ILE A 113 19.70 -14.74 3.84
N PHE A 114 18.85 -15.61 4.38
CA PHE A 114 17.43 -15.32 4.54
C PHE A 114 17.17 -14.17 5.52
N GLY A 115 17.95 -14.06 6.59
CA GLY A 115 17.89 -12.95 7.53
C GLY A 115 18.23 -11.62 6.86
N ILE A 116 19.30 -11.58 6.06
CA ILE A 116 19.69 -10.39 5.29
C ILE A 116 18.59 -10.04 4.27
N ALA A 117 18.07 -11.02 3.54
CA ALA A 117 16.99 -10.80 2.58
C ALA A 117 15.74 -10.21 3.25
N ALA A 118 15.37 -10.71 4.45
CA ALA A 118 14.26 -10.18 5.22
C ALA A 118 14.48 -8.70 5.58
N LEU A 119 15.69 -8.33 6.01
CA LEU A 119 16.04 -6.95 6.31
C LEU A 119 16.03 -6.06 5.07
N VAL A 120 16.53 -6.53 3.92
CA VAL A 120 16.50 -5.78 2.66
C VAL A 120 15.06 -5.51 2.23
N PHE A 121 14.21 -6.55 2.22
CA PHE A 121 12.81 -6.40 1.83
C PHE A 121 12.02 -5.52 2.81
N ALA A 122 12.28 -5.65 4.11
CA ALA A 122 11.69 -4.76 5.12
C ALA A 122 12.17 -3.31 4.96
N GLY A 123 13.45 -3.10 4.64
CA GLY A 123 14.04 -1.80 4.38
C GLY A 123 13.45 -1.12 3.15
N ILE A 124 13.28 -1.85 2.05
CA ILE A 124 12.62 -1.35 0.83
C ILE A 124 11.15 -1.01 1.13
N ALA A 125 10.43 -1.87 1.85
CA ALA A 125 9.07 -1.60 2.27
C ALA A 125 8.97 -0.33 3.12
N LEU A 126 9.88 -0.16 4.08
CA LEU A 126 9.93 1.02 4.95
C LEU A 126 10.28 2.28 4.16
N TYR A 127 11.27 2.19 3.27
CA TYR A 127 11.68 3.29 2.40
C TYR A 127 10.50 3.76 1.55
N HIS A 128 9.81 2.86 0.85
CA HIS A 128 8.61 3.23 0.09
C HIS A 128 7.51 3.78 0.99
N SER A 129 7.28 3.21 2.18
CA SER A 129 6.27 3.74 3.10
C SER A 129 6.56 5.17 3.59
N ALA A 130 7.84 5.52 3.75
CA ALA A 130 8.28 6.82 4.25
C ALA A 130 8.46 7.87 3.13
N SER A 131 8.85 7.41 1.93
CA SER A 131 9.13 8.27 0.77
C SER A 131 7.92 8.50 -0.14
N THR A 132 6.84 7.72 0.00
CA THR A 132 5.59 8.00 -0.74
C THR A 132 5.08 9.35 -0.27
N PRO A 133 5.14 10.42 -1.09
CA PRO A 133 4.72 11.74 -0.66
C PRO A 133 3.24 11.64 -0.33
N ARG A 134 2.88 11.98 0.91
CA ARG A 134 1.50 12.31 1.23
C ARG A 134 1.24 13.64 0.55
N VAL A 135 0.96 13.62 -0.75
CA VAL A 135 0.38 14.76 -1.46
C VAL A 135 -1.00 14.95 -0.84
N SER A 136 -1.03 15.63 0.30
CA SER A 136 -2.27 16.16 0.80
C SER A 136 -2.64 17.26 -0.17
N PHE A 137 -3.77 17.08 -0.86
CA PHE A 137 -4.48 18.09 -1.64
C PHE A 137 -4.83 19.37 -0.86
N ARG A 138 -4.31 19.53 0.37
CA ARG A 138 -4.29 20.78 1.13
C ARG A 138 -3.71 21.93 0.30
N ASP A 139 -2.72 21.66 -0.57
CA ASP A 139 -2.17 22.66 -1.48
C ASP A 139 -3.03 22.89 -2.74
N SER A 140 -3.82 21.89 -3.17
CA SER A 140 -4.71 22.01 -4.34
C SER A 140 -6.01 22.75 -4.02
N TYR A 141 -6.52 22.62 -2.79
CA TYR A 141 -7.67 23.38 -2.30
C TYR A 141 -7.29 24.79 -1.80
N ALA A 142 -6.02 25.03 -1.42
CA ALA A 142 -5.55 26.37 -1.06
C ALA A 142 -5.54 27.36 -2.24
N VAL A 143 -5.50 26.86 -3.48
CA VAL A 143 -5.59 27.69 -4.70
C VAL A 143 -7.04 28.09 -5.01
N ALA A 144 -8.04 27.44 -4.41
CA ALA A 144 -9.45 27.81 -4.57
C ALA A 144 -9.91 28.94 -3.62
N ASP A 145 -9.11 29.28 -2.60
CA ASP A 145 -9.36 30.40 -1.69
C ASP A 145 -8.77 31.73 -2.19
N ASP A 146 -8.00 31.72 -3.29
CA ASP A 146 -7.76 32.95 -4.06
C ASP A 146 -8.95 33.14 -5.01
N THR A 147 -10.04 33.64 -4.42
CA THR A 147 -11.29 34.04 -5.06
C THR A 147 -11.04 34.89 -6.31
N GLY A 148 -10.79 34.22 -7.43
CA GLY A 148 -11.05 34.72 -8.76
C GLY A 148 -12.56 34.88 -8.89
N THR A 149 -13.01 36.12 -8.73
CA THR A 149 -14.36 36.63 -8.91
C THR A 149 -15.18 35.77 -9.87
N ILE A 150 -16.03 34.90 -9.33
CA ILE A 150 -17.11 34.28 -10.11
C ILE A 150 -18.08 35.41 -10.40
N THR A 151 -17.93 36.03 -11.57
CA THR A 151 -18.94 36.90 -12.14
C THR A 151 -20.15 36.03 -12.42
N THR A 152 -21.14 36.11 -11.53
CA THR A 152 -22.44 35.48 -11.76
C THR A 152 -23.22 36.34 -12.74
N ASP A 153 -24.15 35.75 -13.50
CA ASP A 153 -24.98 36.49 -14.48
C ASP A 153 -25.73 37.70 -13.89
N ALA A 154 -25.85 37.77 -12.55
CA ALA A 154 -26.34 38.93 -11.82
C ALA A 154 -25.42 40.16 -11.94
N ASP A 155 -24.09 39.99 -11.92
CA ASP A 155 -23.10 41.08 -12.09
C ASP A 155 -23.10 41.65 -13.52
N VAL A 156 -23.37 40.79 -14.51
CA VAL A 156 -23.49 41.21 -15.92
C VAL A 156 -24.79 41.99 -16.15
N ALA A 157 -25.87 41.66 -15.44
CA ALA A 157 -27.14 42.37 -15.49
C ALA A 157 -27.04 43.77 -14.83
N GLU A 158 -26.33 43.90 -13.72
CA GLU A 158 -26.09 45.19 -13.05
C GLU A 158 -25.24 46.13 -13.90
N THR A 159 -24.20 45.60 -14.56
CA THR A 159 -23.34 46.37 -15.48
C THR A 159 -24.10 46.87 -16.71
N ARG A 160 -25.03 46.07 -17.27
CA ARG A 160 -25.90 46.48 -18.39
C ARG A 160 -27.00 47.46 -18.01
N ALA A 161 -27.42 47.48 -16.74
CA ALA A 161 -28.38 48.45 -16.25
C ALA A 161 -27.71 49.82 -16.03
N ALA A 162 -26.49 49.84 -15.50
CA ALA A 162 -25.71 51.06 -15.31
C ALA A 162 -25.42 51.79 -16.64
N ASP A 163 -25.07 51.05 -17.69
CA ASP A 163 -24.78 51.56 -19.05
C ASP A 163 -25.99 52.24 -19.73
N LYS A 164 -27.23 51.89 -19.35
CA LYS A 164 -28.45 52.47 -19.94
C LYS A 164 -28.99 53.73 -19.25
N THR A 165 -28.41 54.12 -18.12
CA THR A 165 -28.82 55.29 -17.34
C THR A 165 -27.85 56.48 -17.48
N GLY A 166 -26.81 56.32 -18.30
CA GLY A 166 -25.71 57.27 -18.48
C GLY A 166 -25.64 57.92 -19.86
N ASP A 167 -26.79 58.19 -20.51
CA ASP A 167 -26.88 59.06 -21.69
C ASP A 167 -28.10 60.00 -21.54
#